data_AF-A0A1X1XT48-F1
#
_entry.id   AF-A0A1X1XT48-F1
#
_cell.length_a   1.000
_cell.length_b   1.000
_cell.length_c   1.000
_cell.angle_alpha   90.00
_cell.angle_beta   90.00
_cell.angle_gamma   90.00
#
_symmetry.space_group_name_H-M   'P 1'
#
loop_
_entity.id
_entity.type
_entity.pdbx_description
1 polymer ?
#
loop_
_entity_poly.entity_id
_entity_poly.type
_entity_poly.pdbx_seq_one_letter_code
_entity_poly.pdbx_strand_id
1 'polypeptide(L)'
;MIAQDRFFPYRYAPRLAPLWLPIRRWPGRQGVTLNADGRFVARYGPLRVDVPLSQISDAHVTGPYRWWTALGPRLSFADDGLTFGTNADAGVCIHFEPPVRRVIGLRDHSALTVTVADTAGLAFALGA
;
A
#
# COMPACT_ATOMS: atom_id res chain seq x y z
N MET A 1 -16.05 14.82 -15.62
CA MET A 1 -14.85 15.20 -14.84
C MET A 1 -13.76 14.22 -15.24
N ILE A 2 -12.72 14.67 -15.96
CA ILE A 2 -11.65 13.76 -16.41
C ILE A 2 -10.90 13.34 -15.14
N ALA A 3 -10.99 12.08 -14.75
CA ALA A 3 -10.25 11.58 -13.62
C ALA A 3 -8.76 11.80 -13.91
N GLN A 4 -8.02 12.38 -12.97
CA GLN A 4 -6.58 12.61 -13.12
C GLN A 4 -5.82 11.49 -12.43
N ASP A 5 -4.69 11.10 -12.99
CA ASP A 5 -3.77 10.18 -12.33
C ASP A 5 -3.26 10.84 -11.04
N ARG A 6 -3.44 10.17 -9.90
CA ARG A 6 -2.93 10.60 -8.60
C ARG A 6 -1.86 9.63 -8.12
N PHE A 7 -0.72 10.17 -7.72
CA PHE A 7 0.40 9.36 -7.21
C PHE A 7 0.73 9.73 -5.76
N PHE A 8 0.77 8.72 -4.91
CA PHE A 8 1.06 8.81 -3.49
C PHE A 8 2.37 8.05 -3.21
N PRO A 9 3.51 8.75 -3.02
CA PRO A 9 4.79 8.11 -2.71
C PRO A 9 4.79 7.51 -1.30
N TYR A 10 5.59 6.47 -1.06
CA TYR A 10 5.78 5.96 0.29
C TYR A 10 6.52 6.94 1.20
N ARG A 11 6.18 6.91 2.49
CA ARG A 11 6.91 7.62 3.53
C ARG A 11 7.98 6.72 4.12
N TYR A 12 9.24 6.96 3.77
CA TYR A 12 10.36 6.21 4.34
C TYR A 12 10.79 6.80 5.67
N ALA A 13 10.76 6.00 6.74
CA ALA A 13 11.25 6.43 8.03
C ALA A 13 12.78 6.67 7.96
N PRO A 14 13.27 7.88 8.28
CA PRO A 14 14.69 8.23 8.11
C PRO A 14 15.61 7.40 9.01
N ARG A 15 15.12 6.97 10.18
CA ARG A 15 15.86 6.11 11.13
C ARG A 15 16.24 4.74 10.54
N LEU A 16 15.57 4.32 9.47
CA LEU A 16 15.73 3.01 8.84
C LEU A 16 16.17 3.13 7.38
N ALA A 17 16.63 4.33 6.97
CA ALA A 17 17.08 4.63 5.62
C ALA A 17 18.04 3.60 4.99
N PRO A 18 19.02 3.00 5.72
CA PRO A 18 19.91 2.00 5.12
C PRO A 18 19.20 0.74 4.64
N LEU A 19 18.12 0.33 5.33
CA LEU A 19 17.33 -0.86 4.97
C LEU A 19 16.62 -0.69 3.62
N TRP A 20 16.33 0.55 3.25
CA TRP A 20 15.53 0.89 2.06
C TRP A 20 16.38 1.17 0.81
N LEU A 21 17.71 1.19 0.94
CA LEU A 21 18.64 1.38 -0.19
C LEU A 21 18.39 0.42 -1.37
N PRO A 22 18.11 -0.89 -1.17
CA PRO A 22 17.81 -1.80 -2.26
C PRO A 22 16.50 -1.43 -2.98
N ILE A 23 15.46 -1.05 -2.23
CA ILE A 23 14.14 -0.67 -2.77
C ILE A 23 14.24 0.66 -3.53
N ARG A 24 15.06 1.61 -3.03
CA ARG A 24 15.30 2.89 -3.70
C ARG A 24 15.98 2.72 -5.06
N ARG A 25 16.76 1.65 -5.25
CA ARG A 25 17.43 1.31 -6.51
C ARG A 25 16.54 0.49 -7.46
N TRP A 26 15.33 0.12 -7.04
CA TRP A 26 14.43 -0.70 -7.83
C TRP A 26 13.79 0.11 -8.96
N PRO A 27 13.70 -0.45 -10.19
CA PRO A 27 13.09 0.26 -11.31
C PRO A 27 11.60 0.51 -11.09
N GLY A 28 11.15 1.71 -11.47
CA GLY A 28 9.75 2.14 -11.37
C GLY A 28 9.45 2.97 -10.11
N ARG A 29 8.43 3.84 -10.20
CA ARG A 29 7.96 4.65 -9.07
C ARG A 29 7.36 3.74 -8.00
N GLN A 30 7.91 3.85 -6.78
CA GLN A 30 7.44 3.12 -5.60
C GLN A 30 6.38 3.95 -4.88
N GLY A 31 5.22 3.37 -4.64
CA GLY A 31 4.07 4.05 -4.07
C GLY A 31 2.75 3.53 -4.63
N VAL A 32 1.70 4.31 -4.42
CA VAL A 32 0.35 4.01 -4.88
C VAL A 32 -0.03 4.99 -5.99
N THR A 33 -0.49 4.48 -7.11
CA THR A 33 -1.07 5.25 -8.21
C THR A 33 -2.54 4.92 -8.34
N LEU A 34 -3.38 5.94 -8.36
CA LEU A 34 -4.77 5.85 -8.79
C LEU A 34 -4.84 6.41 -10.21
N ASN A 35 -5.10 5.55 -11.19
CA ASN A 35 -5.17 5.97 -12.59
C ASN A 35 -6.55 6.56 -12.91
N ALA A 36 -6.59 7.46 -13.88
CA ALA A 36 -7.79 8.04 -14.48
C ALA A 36 -8.80 6.98 -14.93
N ASP A 37 -8.30 5.86 -15.44
CA ASP A 37 -9.11 4.73 -15.91
C ASP A 37 -9.74 3.89 -14.77
N GLY A 38 -9.62 4.36 -13.52
CA GLY A 38 -10.22 3.71 -12.37
C GLY A 38 -9.43 2.48 -11.89
N ARG A 39 -8.10 2.49 -12.01
CA ARG A 39 -7.24 1.40 -11.52
C ARG A 39 -6.40 1.84 -10.32
N PHE A 40 -6.30 0.96 -9.34
CA PHE A 40 -5.42 1.06 -8.19
C PHE A 40 -4.15 0.25 -8.45
N VAL A 41 -3.00 0.91 -8.43
CA VAL A 41 -1.69 0.29 -8.62
C VAL A 41 -0.78 0.60 -7.44
N ALA A 42 -0.50 -0.39 -6.59
CA ALA A 42 0.50 -0.26 -5.54
C ALA A 42 1.76 -1.04 -5.93
N ARG A 43 2.92 -0.37 -5.93
CA ARG A 43 4.23 -0.98 -6.22
C ARG A 43 5.09 -0.90 -4.99
N TYR A 44 5.76 -1.99 -4.61
CA TYR A 44 6.71 -2.04 -3.50
C TYR A 44 7.86 -2.99 -3.83
N GLY A 45 8.99 -2.42 -4.28
CA GLY A 45 10.11 -3.17 -4.82
C GLY A 45 9.67 -4.09 -5.96
N PRO A 46 9.84 -5.43 -5.85
CA PRO A 46 9.38 -6.38 -6.86
C PRO A 46 7.86 -6.64 -6.85
N LEU A 47 7.16 -6.22 -5.80
CA LEU A 47 5.75 -6.53 -5.61
C LEU A 47 4.86 -5.49 -6.27
N ARG A 48 3.75 -5.96 -6.84
CA ARG A 48 2.77 -5.12 -7.50
C ARG A 48 1.37 -5.63 -7.23
N VAL A 49 0.51 -4.75 -6.74
CA VAL A 49 -0.95 -4.92 -6.72
C VAL A 49 -1.51 -4.04 -7.82
N ASP A 50 -2.36 -4.61 -8.66
CA ASP A 50 -2.99 -3.89 -9.77
C ASP A 50 -4.44 -4.39 -9.95
N VAL A 51 -5.38 -3.62 -9.42
CA VAL A 51 -6.81 -3.97 -9.35
C VAL A 51 -7.68 -2.78 -9.74
N PRO A 52 -8.90 -2.99 -10.25
CA PRO A 52 -9.84 -1.89 -10.45
C PRO A 52 -10.24 -1.26 -9.10
N LEU A 53 -10.49 0.04 -9.08
CA LEU A 53 -10.98 0.74 -7.88
C LEU A 53 -12.32 0.17 -7.38
N SER A 54 -13.14 -0.38 -8.29
CA SER A 54 -14.40 -1.04 -7.94
C SER A 54 -14.23 -2.30 -7.08
N GLN A 55 -13.03 -2.87 -7.03
CA GLN A 55 -12.70 -4.01 -6.16
C GLN A 55 -12.33 -3.55 -4.75
N ILE A 56 -12.15 -2.25 -4.51
CA ILE A 56 -11.88 -1.72 -3.17
C ILE A 56 -13.21 -1.53 -2.45
N SER A 57 -13.39 -2.22 -1.33
CA SER A 57 -14.61 -2.18 -0.53
C SER A 57 -14.54 -1.13 0.58
N ASP A 58 -13.36 -0.89 1.14
CA ASP A 58 -13.14 0.05 2.22
C ASP A 58 -11.66 0.49 2.26
N ALA A 59 -11.41 1.69 2.77
CA ALA A 59 -10.06 2.17 3.04
C ALA A 59 -10.06 3.08 4.26
N HIS A 60 -9.15 2.87 5.20
CA HIS A 60 -9.09 3.72 6.39
C HIS A 60 -7.65 3.91 6.89
N VAL A 61 -7.40 5.09 7.44
CA VAL A 61 -6.09 5.44 8.00
C VAL A 61 -5.90 4.69 9.33
N THR A 62 -4.78 4.01 9.46
CA THR A 62 -4.43 3.19 10.63
C THR A 62 -3.05 3.56 11.17
N GLY A 63 -2.86 3.37 12.47
CA GLY A 63 -1.64 3.71 13.19
C GLY A 63 -1.93 4.44 14.51
N PRO A 64 -0.89 4.77 15.31
CA PRO A 64 0.52 4.39 15.10
C PRO A 64 0.78 2.91 15.35
N TYR A 65 1.68 2.31 14.57
CA TYR A 65 2.08 0.91 14.73
C TYR A 65 3.32 0.81 15.64
N ARG A 66 3.52 -0.35 16.29
CA ARG A 66 4.80 -0.61 16.97
C ARG A 66 5.91 -0.74 15.92
N TRP A 67 7.02 -0.02 16.11
CA TRP A 67 8.09 0.08 15.11
C TRP A 67 8.73 -1.28 14.75
N TRP A 68 8.80 -2.24 15.69
CA TRP A 68 9.29 -3.59 15.40
C TRP A 68 8.26 -4.47 14.66
N THR A 69 6.97 -4.08 14.63
CA THR A 69 5.94 -4.75 13.82
C THR A 69 5.72 -4.12 12.44
N ALA A 70 6.12 -2.86 12.25
CA ALA A 70 5.72 -2.04 11.11
C ALA A 70 6.69 -2.01 9.92
N LEU A 71 7.80 -2.75 9.98
CA LEU A 71 8.84 -2.72 8.95
C LEU A 71 8.89 -3.98 8.09
N GLY A 72 8.84 -3.75 6.77
CA GLY A 72 9.06 -4.72 5.71
C GLY A 72 7.77 -5.31 5.11
N PRO A 73 7.88 -6.05 3.99
CA PRO A 73 6.76 -6.82 3.46
C PRO A 73 6.43 -7.96 4.43
N ARG A 74 5.29 -7.88 5.10
CA ARG A 74 4.79 -8.96 5.96
C ARG A 74 3.47 -9.48 5.43
N LEU A 75 3.36 -10.80 5.48
CA LEU A 75 2.08 -11.50 5.52
C LEU A 75 1.57 -11.35 6.96
N SER A 76 0.46 -10.65 7.15
CA SER A 76 -0.30 -10.79 8.40
C SER A 76 -1.07 -12.10 8.33
N PHE A 77 -0.61 -13.12 9.05
CA PHE A 77 -1.27 -14.44 9.11
C PHE A 77 -2.65 -14.40 9.79
N ALA A 78 -3.00 -13.31 10.49
CA ALA A 78 -4.29 -13.18 11.19
C ALA A 78 -5.45 -12.82 10.24
N ASP A 79 -5.20 -12.05 9.18
CA ASP A 79 -6.24 -11.51 8.28
C ASP A 79 -5.91 -11.66 6.79
N ASP A 80 -4.93 -12.51 6.43
CA ASP A 80 -4.38 -12.65 5.08
C ASP A 80 -3.89 -11.32 4.45
N GLY A 81 -3.59 -10.31 5.27
CA GLY A 81 -3.22 -8.96 4.83
C GLY A 81 -1.78 -8.81 4.37
N LEU A 82 -1.57 -8.05 3.29
CA LEU A 82 -0.26 -7.66 2.79
C LEU A 82 0.14 -6.28 3.35
N THR A 83 1.37 -6.10 3.79
CA THR A 83 1.84 -4.79 4.28
C THR A 83 3.02 -4.28 3.46
N PHE A 84 2.91 -3.08 2.90
CA PHE A 84 4.01 -2.30 2.30
C PHE A 84 4.44 -1.21 3.27
N GLY A 85 5.03 -1.64 4.39
CA GLY A 85 5.41 -0.78 5.51
C GLY A 85 6.83 -0.24 5.36
N THR A 86 6.95 1.06 5.10
CA THR A 86 8.18 1.85 5.07
C THR A 86 8.35 2.76 6.29
N ASN A 87 7.32 2.86 7.13
CA ASN A 87 7.25 3.63 8.37
C ASN A 87 6.27 2.99 9.38
N ALA A 88 6.41 3.31 10.66
CA ALA A 88 5.52 2.92 11.75
C ALA A 88 4.48 3.99 12.14
N ASP A 89 4.61 5.24 11.67
CA ASP A 89 3.77 6.35 12.14
C ASP A 89 2.29 6.21 11.73
N ALA A 90 2.04 5.92 10.45
CA ALA A 90 0.70 5.81 9.89
C ALA A 90 0.72 5.06 8.55
N GLY A 91 -0.38 4.41 8.22
CA GLY A 91 -0.66 3.79 6.93
C GLY A 91 -2.14 3.87 6.57
N VAL A 92 -2.49 3.38 5.38
CA VAL A 92 -3.86 3.17 4.95
C VAL A 92 -4.05 1.68 4.78
N CYS A 93 -5.02 1.10 5.50
CA CYS A 93 -5.46 -0.26 5.26
C CYS A 93 -6.56 -0.22 4.21
N ILE A 94 -6.39 -0.99 3.13
CA ILE A 94 -7.27 -1.01 1.97
C ILE A 94 -7.84 -2.42 1.87
N HIS A 95 -9.16 -2.56 1.93
CA HIS A 95 -9.85 -3.83 1.81
C HIS A 95 -10.31 -4.07 0.37
N PHE A 96 -10.20 -5.31 -0.08
CA PHE A 96 -10.57 -5.74 -1.43
C PHE A 96 -11.67 -6.79 -1.39
N GLU A 97 -12.70 -6.60 -2.21
CA GLU A 97 -13.75 -7.57 -2.50
C GLU A 97 -14.00 -7.62 -4.02
N PRO A 98 -13.68 -8.73 -4.70
CA PRO A 98 -13.07 -9.96 -4.16
C PRO A 98 -11.60 -9.76 -3.74
N PRO A 99 -11.01 -10.68 -2.93
CA PRO A 99 -9.60 -10.62 -2.54
C PRO A 99 -8.62 -10.60 -3.72
N VAL A 100 -7.47 -9.95 -3.54
CA VAL A 100 -6.40 -9.90 -4.55
C VAL A 100 -5.60 -11.19 -4.54
N ARG A 101 -5.47 -11.86 -5.68
CA ARG A 101 -4.76 -13.15 -5.74
C ARG A 101 -3.25 -13.00 -5.59
N ARG A 102 -2.68 -13.72 -4.61
CA ARG A 102 -1.28 -14.21 -4.60
C ARG A 102 -0.20 -13.16 -4.90
N VAL A 103 -0.28 -12.02 -4.25
CA VAL A 103 0.71 -10.94 -4.41
C VAL A 103 2.01 -11.30 -3.68
N ILE A 104 1.90 -11.93 -2.51
CA ILE A 104 2.99 -12.62 -1.82
C ILE A 104 2.49 -14.00 -1.39
N GLY A 105 3.28 -15.05 -1.62
CA GLY A 105 2.98 -16.39 -1.13
C GLY A 105 1.87 -17.10 -1.92
N LEU A 106 1.15 -18.02 -1.26
CA LEU A 106 0.19 -18.93 -1.92
C LEU A 106 -1.29 -18.57 -1.67
N ARG A 107 -1.58 -17.48 -0.95
CA ARG A 107 -2.93 -17.09 -0.51
C ARG A 107 -3.39 -15.80 -1.19
N ASP A 108 -4.69 -15.61 -1.21
CA ASP A 108 -5.32 -14.38 -1.65
C ASP A 108 -5.33 -13.38 -0.48
N HIS A 109 -5.26 -12.09 -0.79
CA HIS A 109 -5.17 -11.02 0.20
C HIS A 109 -6.43 -10.17 0.15
N SER A 110 -7.20 -10.22 1.24
CA SER A 110 -8.38 -9.37 1.43
C SER A 110 -8.01 -7.93 1.79
N ALA A 111 -6.77 -7.68 2.22
CA ALA A 111 -6.32 -6.36 2.66
C ALA A 111 -4.89 -6.04 2.21
N LEU A 112 -4.64 -4.75 1.93
CA LEU A 112 -3.32 -4.17 1.73
C LEU A 112 -3.14 -2.95 2.62
N THR A 113 -2.14 -2.99 3.50
CA THR A 113 -1.69 -1.82 4.24
C THR A 113 -0.54 -1.13 3.50
N VAL A 114 -0.66 0.17 3.23
CA VAL A 114 0.37 0.99 2.59
C VAL A 114 0.74 2.21 3.43
N THR A 115 2.03 2.49 3.60
CA THR A 115 2.48 3.66 4.39
C THR A 115 2.92 4.80 3.48
N VAL A 116 1.95 5.47 2.85
CA VAL A 116 2.16 6.62 1.96
C VAL A 116 2.46 7.92 2.73
N ALA A 117 3.04 8.90 2.04
CA ALA A 117 3.32 10.22 2.60
C ALA A 117 2.05 11.01 2.96
N ASP A 118 0.99 10.83 2.18
CA ASP A 118 -0.32 11.45 2.38
C ASP A 118 -1.40 10.37 2.55
N THR A 119 -1.53 9.88 3.79
CA THR A 119 -2.50 8.82 4.13
C THR A 119 -3.94 9.32 4.09
N ALA A 120 -4.17 10.55 4.53
CA ALA A 120 -5.50 11.18 4.52
C ALA A 120 -5.97 11.43 3.08
N GLY A 121 -5.12 11.97 2.21
CA GLY A 121 -5.46 12.18 0.81
C GLY A 121 -5.69 10.88 0.04
N LEU A 122 -4.94 9.81 0.36
CA LEU A 122 -5.19 8.49 -0.21
C LEU A 122 -6.54 7.92 0.26
N ALA A 123 -6.83 7.92 1.56
CA ALA A 123 -8.09 7.42 2.10
C ALA A 123 -9.29 8.18 1.51
N PHE A 124 -9.23 9.51 1.50
CA PHE A 124 -10.26 10.36 0.90
C PHE A 124 -10.46 10.06 -0.59
N ALA A 125 -9.38 9.83 -1.35
CA ALA A 125 -9.48 9.49 -2.77
C ALA A 125 -10.09 8.09 -3.03
N LEU A 126 -10.07 7.20 -2.02
CA LEU A 126 -10.68 5.88 -2.06
C LEU A 126 -12.11 5.86 -1.50
N GLY A 127 -12.64 7.00 -1.03
CA GLY A 127 -14.02 7.12 -0.54
C GLY A 127 -14.19 6.87 0.96
N ALA A 128 -13.12 7.00 1.74
CA ALA A 128 -13.15 7.01 3.21
C ALA A 128 -13.81 8.28 3.78
#